data_AF-A0A926UIK5-F1
#
_entry.id   AF-A0A926UIK5-F1
#
_cell.length_a   1.000
_cell.length_b   1.000
_cell.length_c   1.000
_cell.angle_alpha   90.00
_cell.angle_beta   90.00
_cell.angle_gamma   90.00
#
_symmetry.space_group_name_H-M   'P 1'
#
loop_
_entity.id
_entity.type
_entity.pdbx_description
1 polymer ?
#
loop_
_entity_poly.entity_id
_entity_poly.type
_entity_poly.pdbx_seq_one_letter_code
_entity_poly.pdbx_strand_id
1 'polypeptide(L)'
;MLNNSTPNFTPQPTADGSFTFISPEFGEYFHSHYGAKQESFLKFAAPTQLASLAKKGSVKILDVCYGLGYNTAAALETIWQVNPNCHIEIMALELNPQVPQAAINHHIFHQWEKQYQDILNKIAFYHYIQTDYLQINLLIGDARTSISQVHKLGFSADAIFFDPFSPPKCPQLWTVEFITQVSQCLHSNGLLATYSCAASVRTALFKAGLVIGSTPPVGRRTPGTIAAYPQRLLDLPKLSQAEQEHLLTRAAIPYRDPTLSDCAQVILNRREQEQLNSNLEPTSQWRKRWYI
;
A
#
# COMPACT_ATOMS: atom_id res chain seq x y z
N MET A 1 15.63 19.39 22.28
CA MET A 1 14.22 19.68 22.66
C MET A 1 13.41 19.62 21.37
N LEU A 2 12.74 18.50 21.13
CA LEU A 2 11.82 18.38 19.99
C LEU A 2 10.55 19.16 20.34
N ASN A 3 10.14 20.08 19.49
CA ASN A 3 8.89 20.82 19.64
C ASN A 3 7.73 19.81 19.72
N ASN A 4 7.10 19.72 20.89
CA ASN A 4 5.85 18.98 21.14
C ASN A 4 4.63 19.74 20.55
N SER A 5 4.71 20.18 19.30
CA SER A 5 3.51 20.54 18.55
C SER A 5 2.97 19.26 17.95
N THR A 6 1.90 18.70 18.52
CA THR A 6 1.14 17.63 17.89
C THR A 6 0.83 18.05 16.44
N PRO A 7 1.21 17.25 15.43
CA PRO A 7 0.87 17.56 14.05
C PRO A 7 -0.66 17.73 13.95
N ASN A 8 -1.09 18.91 13.50
CA ASN A 8 -2.50 19.23 13.37
C ASN A 8 -3.04 18.59 12.08
N PHE A 9 -3.46 17.32 12.15
CA PHE A 9 -4.08 16.62 11.03
C PHE A 9 -5.48 17.18 10.79
N THR A 10 -5.64 18.03 9.77
CA THR A 10 -6.94 18.61 9.43
C THR A 10 -7.65 17.74 8.38
N PRO A 11 -8.87 17.24 8.63
CA PRO A 11 -9.67 16.53 7.64
C PRO A 11 -9.86 17.33 6.36
N GLN A 12 -9.65 16.69 5.21
CA GLN A 12 -9.88 17.23 3.88
C GLN A 12 -10.95 16.39 3.20
N PRO A 13 -12.05 16.98 2.69
CA PRO A 13 -13.08 16.22 1.99
C PRO A 13 -12.54 15.66 0.67
N THR A 14 -13.07 14.51 0.27
CA THR A 14 -12.80 13.87 -1.02
C THR A 14 -14.10 13.75 -1.84
N ALA A 15 -13.99 13.45 -3.13
CA ALA A 15 -15.15 13.48 -4.03
C ALA A 15 -16.21 12.39 -3.77
N ASP A 16 -15.88 11.32 -3.04
CA ASP A 16 -16.86 10.29 -2.61
C ASP A 16 -17.51 10.61 -1.24
N GLY A 17 -17.24 11.81 -0.70
CA GLY A 17 -17.74 12.26 0.59
C GLY A 17 -16.96 11.75 1.81
N SER A 18 -15.97 10.86 1.62
CA SER A 18 -15.04 10.49 2.68
C SER A 18 -14.00 11.60 2.90
N PHE A 19 -13.21 11.51 3.97
CA PHE A 19 -12.16 12.47 4.29
C PHE A 19 -10.76 11.84 4.17
N THR A 20 -9.74 12.66 3.95
CA THR A 20 -8.33 12.30 4.07
C THR A 20 -7.59 13.34 4.92
N PHE A 21 -6.34 13.07 5.30
CA PHE A 21 -5.42 14.11 5.79
C PHE A 21 -4.41 14.49 4.71
N ILE A 22 -3.71 15.59 4.93
CA ILE A 22 -2.45 15.91 4.25
C ILE A 22 -1.33 15.65 5.25
N SER A 23 -0.31 14.91 4.85
CA SER A 23 0.92 14.78 5.63
C SER A 23 1.75 16.07 5.53
N PRO A 24 2.03 16.77 6.65
CA PRO A 24 2.92 17.92 6.64
C PRO A 24 4.35 17.56 6.22
N GLU A 25 4.79 16.34 6.50
CA GLU A 25 6.13 15.85 6.20
C GLU A 25 6.31 15.57 4.69
N PHE A 26 5.34 14.88 4.07
CA PHE A 26 5.44 14.48 2.67
C PHE A 26 4.79 15.47 1.70
N GLY A 27 3.92 16.34 2.19
CA GLY A 27 3.14 17.28 1.38
C GLY A 27 2.13 16.57 0.47
N GLU A 28 1.68 15.38 0.84
CA GLU A 28 0.75 14.54 0.09
C GLU A 28 -0.46 14.17 0.93
N TYR A 29 -1.58 13.88 0.25
CA TYR A 29 -2.74 13.30 0.91
C TYR A 29 -2.47 11.85 1.30
N PHE A 30 -3.00 11.40 2.44
CA PHE A 30 -2.95 9.99 2.86
C PHE A 30 -3.73 9.07 1.92
N HIS A 31 -4.84 9.56 1.37
CA HIS A 31 -5.59 8.90 0.31
C HIS A 31 -5.99 9.91 -0.77
N SER A 32 -6.37 9.41 -1.93
CA SER A 32 -6.81 10.19 -3.08
C SER A 32 -7.98 11.13 -2.74
N HIS A 33 -7.83 12.42 -3.08
CA HIS A 33 -8.91 13.40 -2.97
C HIS A 33 -10.09 13.12 -3.92
N TYR A 34 -9.95 12.18 -4.87
CA TYR A 34 -11.07 11.73 -5.71
C TYR A 34 -11.99 10.73 -5.00
N GLY A 35 -11.60 10.23 -3.83
CA GLY A 35 -12.41 9.33 -3.02
C GLY A 35 -11.55 8.34 -2.26
N ALA A 36 -11.37 8.58 -0.96
CA ALA A 36 -10.48 7.77 -0.13
C ALA A 36 -11.13 6.42 0.25
N LYS A 37 -12.44 6.41 0.53
CA LYS A 37 -13.19 5.17 0.74
C LYS A 37 -13.22 4.34 -0.54
N GLN A 38 -13.56 4.95 -1.67
CA GLN A 38 -13.61 4.28 -2.97
C GLN A 38 -12.25 3.70 -3.38
N GLU A 39 -11.16 4.44 -3.17
CA GLU A 39 -9.80 3.96 -3.45
C GLU A 39 -9.47 2.69 -2.65
N SER A 40 -9.81 2.66 -1.36
CA SER A 40 -9.55 1.50 -0.48
C SER A 40 -10.20 0.21 -1.00
N PHE A 41 -11.43 0.31 -1.51
CA PHE A 41 -12.09 -0.84 -2.14
C PHE A 41 -11.49 -1.21 -3.50
N LEU A 42 -11.33 -0.22 -4.39
CA LEU A 42 -11.08 -0.49 -5.81
C LEU A 42 -9.59 -0.68 -6.14
N LYS A 43 -8.68 -0.17 -5.32
CA LYS A 43 -7.23 -0.36 -5.50
C LYS A 43 -6.67 -1.50 -4.66
N PHE A 44 -7.31 -1.85 -3.54
CA PHE A 44 -6.78 -2.85 -2.61
C PHE A 44 -7.71 -4.05 -2.41
N ALA A 45 -8.90 -3.87 -1.81
CA ALA A 45 -9.77 -4.98 -1.43
C ALA A 45 -10.25 -5.82 -2.63
N ALA A 46 -10.71 -5.17 -3.71
CA ALA A 46 -11.20 -5.86 -4.89
C ALA A 46 -10.06 -6.52 -5.70
N PRO A 47 -8.93 -5.85 -6.03
CA PRO A 47 -7.85 -6.48 -6.78
C PRO A 47 -7.19 -7.67 -6.09
N THR A 48 -7.15 -7.68 -4.75
CA THR A 48 -6.63 -8.81 -3.96
C THR A 48 -7.64 -9.94 -3.76
N GLN A 49 -8.85 -9.82 -4.34
CA GLN A 49 -9.88 -10.85 -4.38
C GLN A 49 -10.36 -11.28 -2.99
N LEU A 50 -10.43 -10.34 -2.03
CA LEU A 50 -10.83 -10.63 -0.66
C LEU A 50 -12.20 -11.33 -0.56
N ALA A 51 -13.17 -10.96 -1.40
CA ALA A 51 -14.47 -11.61 -1.46
C ALA A 51 -14.38 -13.12 -1.79
N SER A 52 -13.44 -13.52 -2.64
CA SER A 52 -13.19 -14.93 -2.96
C SER A 52 -12.46 -15.64 -1.82
N LEU A 53 -11.51 -14.97 -1.17
CA LEU A 53 -10.78 -15.50 -0.01
C LEU A 53 -11.70 -15.70 1.19
N ALA A 54 -12.66 -14.80 1.42
CA ALA A 54 -13.64 -14.88 2.51
C ALA A 54 -14.44 -16.19 2.51
N LYS A 55 -14.72 -16.74 1.32
CA LYS A 55 -15.44 -18.03 1.16
C LYS A 55 -14.63 -19.23 1.66
N LYS A 56 -13.32 -19.09 1.85
CA LYS A 56 -12.44 -20.13 2.41
C LYS A 56 -12.46 -20.16 3.95
N GLY A 57 -13.05 -19.16 4.60
CA GLY A 57 -13.26 -19.12 6.05
C GLY A 57 -12.13 -18.53 6.89
N SER A 58 -10.98 -18.23 6.28
CA SER A 58 -9.88 -17.51 6.92
C SER A 58 -9.12 -16.65 5.91
N VAL A 59 -8.72 -15.45 6.30
CA VAL A 59 -7.95 -14.50 5.48
C VAL A 59 -6.88 -13.82 6.30
N LYS A 60 -5.64 -13.83 5.80
CA LYS A 60 -4.51 -13.09 6.38
C LYS A 60 -4.13 -11.89 5.53
N ILE A 61 -3.97 -10.73 6.14
CA ILE A 61 -3.65 -9.47 5.45
C ILE A 61 -2.41 -8.82 6.07
N LEU A 62 -1.50 -8.33 5.22
CA LEU A 62 -0.46 -7.39 5.64
C LEU A 62 -0.79 -5.99 5.08
N ASP A 63 -1.00 -5.02 5.96
CA ASP A 63 -1.31 -3.62 5.62
C ASP A 63 -0.07 -2.74 5.86
N VAL A 64 0.66 -2.41 4.79
CA VAL A 64 1.91 -1.62 4.88
C VAL A 64 1.58 -0.15 4.69
N CYS A 65 1.89 0.65 5.71
CA CYS A 65 1.48 2.05 5.87
C CYS A 65 -0.02 2.18 6.16
N TYR A 66 -0.42 1.70 7.33
CA TYR A 66 -1.81 1.70 7.82
C TYR A 66 -2.51 3.06 7.66
N GLY A 67 -1.79 4.15 7.93
CA GLY A 67 -2.27 5.51 7.78
C GLY A 67 -3.56 5.74 8.57
N LEU A 68 -4.64 6.05 7.84
CA LEU A 68 -5.95 6.28 8.42
C LEU A 68 -6.63 4.97 8.85
N GLY A 69 -6.28 3.83 8.26
CA GLY A 69 -6.96 2.55 8.48
C GLY A 69 -8.11 2.26 7.50
N TYR A 70 -8.25 3.02 6.41
CA TYR A 70 -9.32 2.77 5.43
C TYR A 70 -9.15 1.47 4.65
N ASN A 71 -7.93 1.06 4.32
CA ASN A 71 -7.69 -0.22 3.65
C ASN A 71 -8.12 -1.39 4.55
N THR A 72 -7.76 -1.32 5.84
CA THR A 72 -8.25 -2.25 6.86
C THR A 72 -9.79 -2.23 6.95
N ALA A 73 -10.44 -1.07 7.00
CA ALA A 73 -11.89 -0.95 7.05
C ALA A 73 -12.57 -1.59 5.81
N ALA A 74 -12.05 -1.31 4.61
CA ALA A 74 -12.53 -1.86 3.35
C ALA A 74 -12.39 -3.38 3.31
N ALA A 75 -11.30 -3.92 3.85
CA ALA A 75 -11.08 -5.36 3.93
C ALA A 75 -12.08 -6.04 4.85
N LEU A 76 -12.27 -5.51 6.08
CA LEU A 76 -13.25 -6.06 7.03
C LEU A 76 -14.66 -6.04 6.45
N GLU A 77 -15.06 -4.92 5.82
CA GLU A 77 -16.36 -4.80 5.16
C GLU A 77 -16.52 -5.82 4.02
N THR A 78 -15.54 -5.90 3.12
CA THR A 78 -15.57 -6.82 1.98
C THR A 78 -15.66 -8.28 2.42
N ILE A 79 -14.91 -8.67 3.46
CA ILE A 79 -14.84 -10.06 3.90
C ILE A 79 -16.11 -10.47 4.63
N TRP A 80 -16.55 -9.69 5.63
CA TRP A 80 -17.70 -10.07 6.45
C TRP A 80 -19.05 -9.87 5.75
N GLN A 81 -19.15 -9.02 4.72
CA GLN A 81 -20.32 -9.02 3.85
C GLN A 81 -20.48 -10.34 3.08
N VAL A 82 -19.38 -11.03 2.77
CA VAL A 82 -19.42 -12.34 2.09
C VAL A 82 -19.56 -13.49 3.08
N ASN A 83 -18.83 -13.45 4.19
CA ASN A 83 -18.84 -14.49 5.21
C ASN A 83 -18.61 -13.87 6.60
N PRO A 84 -19.69 -13.62 7.38
CA PRO A 84 -19.60 -13.02 8.72
C PRO A 84 -18.77 -13.84 9.73
N ASN A 85 -18.56 -15.13 9.48
CA ASN A 85 -17.77 -16.03 10.33
C ASN A 85 -16.36 -16.29 9.78
N CYS A 86 -15.93 -15.52 8.77
CA CYS A 86 -14.57 -15.61 8.28
C CYS A 86 -13.60 -15.07 9.34
N HIS A 87 -12.58 -15.85 9.69
CA HIS A 87 -11.52 -15.42 10.57
C HIS A 87 -10.58 -14.48 9.82
N ILE A 88 -10.34 -13.29 10.36
CA ILE A 88 -9.45 -12.31 9.74
C ILE A 88 -8.26 -12.08 10.66
N GLU A 89 -7.05 -12.23 10.12
CA GLU A 89 -5.81 -11.86 10.80
C GLU A 89 -5.11 -10.76 10.02
N ILE A 90 -4.84 -9.62 10.65
CA ILE A 90 -4.16 -8.48 10.00
C ILE A 90 -2.90 -8.12 10.80
N MET A 91 -1.77 -8.05 10.09
CA MET A 91 -0.59 -7.32 10.57
C MET A 91 -0.55 -5.99 9.83
N ALA A 92 -0.48 -4.88 10.56
CA ALA A 92 -0.39 -3.54 9.98
C ALA A 92 0.91 -2.87 10.42
N LEU A 93 1.54 -2.09 9.54
CA LEU A 93 2.76 -1.34 9.83
C LEU A 93 2.47 0.16 9.72
N GLU A 94 2.81 0.92 10.75
CA GLU A 94 2.63 2.39 10.76
C GLU A 94 3.79 3.08 11.44
N LEU A 95 4.26 4.18 10.87
CA LEU A 95 5.33 4.97 11.47
C LEU A 95 4.81 5.86 12.60
N ASN A 96 3.69 6.55 12.37
CA ASN A 96 3.17 7.57 13.27
C ASN A 96 1.80 7.16 13.87
N PRO A 97 1.76 6.75 15.15
CA PRO A 97 0.51 6.34 15.79
C PRO A 97 -0.51 7.49 15.93
N GLN A 98 -0.07 8.74 15.81
CA GLN A 98 -0.97 9.90 15.90
C GLN A 98 -1.90 10.01 14.68
N VAL A 99 -1.52 9.44 13.53
CA VAL A 99 -2.35 9.48 12.31
C VAL A 99 -3.69 8.75 12.52
N PRO A 100 -3.72 7.45 12.88
CA PRO A 100 -4.99 6.76 13.12
C PRO A 100 -5.74 7.30 14.34
N GLN A 101 -5.04 7.80 15.36
CA GLN A 101 -5.68 8.46 16.51
C GLN A 101 -6.42 9.73 16.09
N ALA A 102 -5.79 10.56 15.26
CA ALA A 102 -6.42 11.76 14.72
C ALA A 102 -7.61 11.43 13.83
N ALA A 103 -7.53 10.36 13.02
CA ALA A 103 -8.65 9.88 12.21
C ALA A 103 -9.90 9.60 13.06
N ILE A 104 -9.72 8.93 14.21
CA ILE A 104 -10.80 8.66 15.16
C ILE A 104 -11.31 9.95 15.81
N ASN A 105 -10.41 10.79 16.33
CA ASN A 105 -10.78 12.04 17.02
C ASN A 105 -11.52 13.03 16.11
N HIS A 106 -11.19 13.04 14.82
CA HIS A 106 -11.87 13.84 13.81
C HIS A 106 -13.11 13.18 13.20
N HIS A 107 -13.50 11.99 13.66
CA HIS A 107 -14.70 11.28 13.22
C HIS A 107 -14.76 11.06 11.70
N ILE A 108 -13.60 10.83 11.06
CA ILE A 108 -13.53 10.73 9.58
C ILE A 108 -14.29 9.51 9.04
N PHE A 109 -14.49 8.49 9.89
CA PHE A 109 -15.14 7.23 9.53
C PHE A 109 -16.67 7.27 9.51
N HIS A 110 -17.29 8.45 9.51
CA HIS A 110 -18.75 8.63 9.54
C HIS A 110 -19.54 7.85 8.46
N GLN A 111 -18.90 7.48 7.34
CA GLN A 111 -19.50 6.66 6.27
C GLN A 111 -19.36 5.14 6.46
N TRP A 112 -18.70 4.69 7.51
CA TRP A 112 -18.50 3.26 7.82
C TRP A 112 -19.50 2.82 8.88
N GLU A 113 -19.90 1.55 8.84
CA GLU A 113 -20.76 1.00 9.90
C GLU A 113 -20.07 1.07 11.26
N LYS A 114 -20.87 1.22 12.32
CA LYS A 114 -20.39 1.43 13.70
C LYS A 114 -19.41 0.36 14.16
N GLN A 115 -19.65 -0.91 13.78
CA GLN A 115 -18.76 -2.02 14.12
C GLN A 115 -17.32 -1.82 13.62
N TYR A 116 -17.13 -1.31 12.39
CA TYR A 116 -15.81 -1.05 11.84
C TYR A 116 -15.16 0.14 12.51
N GLN A 117 -15.93 1.20 12.80
CA GLN A 117 -15.41 2.35 13.55
C GLN A 117 -14.88 1.93 14.93
N ASP A 118 -15.59 1.05 15.64
CA ASP A 118 -15.19 0.59 16.98
C ASP A 118 -13.93 -0.28 16.93
N ILE A 119 -13.77 -1.09 15.88
CA ILE A 119 -12.53 -1.86 15.62
C ILE A 119 -11.37 -0.91 15.34
N LEU A 120 -11.53 0.05 14.43
CA LEU A 120 -10.49 1.02 14.08
C LEU A 120 -10.09 1.89 15.28
N ASN A 121 -11.05 2.24 16.14
CA ASN A 121 -10.79 2.93 17.41
C ASN A 121 -9.86 2.12 18.31
N LYS A 122 -10.17 0.83 18.50
CA LYS A 122 -9.33 -0.05 19.32
C LYS A 122 -7.92 -0.18 18.73
N ILE A 123 -7.79 -0.34 17.41
CA ILE A 123 -6.49 -0.41 16.74
C ILE A 123 -5.71 0.90 16.91
N ALA A 124 -6.35 2.06 16.74
CA ALA A 124 -5.69 3.36 16.81
C ALA A 124 -5.08 3.66 18.19
N PHE A 125 -5.71 3.22 19.28
CA PHE A 125 -5.28 3.54 20.64
C PHE A 125 -4.59 2.40 21.40
N TYR A 126 -4.96 1.14 21.12
CA TYR A 126 -4.37 -0.02 21.78
C TYR A 126 -3.40 -0.80 20.89
N HIS A 127 -3.36 -0.50 19.59
CA HIS A 127 -2.55 -1.18 18.57
C HIS A 127 -2.84 -2.69 18.45
N TYR A 128 -3.90 -3.17 19.09
CA TYR A 128 -4.26 -4.58 19.14
C TYR A 128 -5.76 -4.76 19.32
N ILE A 129 -6.30 -5.79 18.69
CA ILE A 129 -7.62 -6.34 18.99
C ILE A 129 -7.65 -7.84 18.70
N GLN A 130 -8.34 -8.59 19.55
CA GLN A 130 -8.65 -9.99 19.33
C GLN A 130 -10.11 -10.27 19.73
N THR A 131 -10.83 -10.99 18.86
CA THR A 131 -12.17 -11.54 19.07
C THR A 131 -12.21 -12.95 18.47
N ASP A 132 -13.37 -13.61 18.48
CA ASP A 132 -13.53 -14.96 17.90
C ASP A 132 -13.17 -15.02 16.41
N TYR A 133 -13.47 -13.96 15.64
CA TYR A 133 -13.28 -13.93 14.18
C TYR A 133 -12.28 -12.85 13.72
N LEU A 134 -11.60 -12.17 14.63
CA LEU A 134 -10.68 -11.08 14.29
C LEU A 134 -9.44 -11.08 15.17
N GLN A 135 -8.28 -10.93 14.55
CA GLN A 135 -7.04 -10.54 15.21
C GLN A 135 -6.35 -9.45 14.39
N ILE A 136 -6.03 -8.31 14.99
CA ILE A 136 -5.25 -7.25 14.33
C ILE A 136 -4.13 -6.81 15.25
N ASN A 137 -2.92 -6.75 14.71
CA ASN A 137 -1.74 -6.18 15.35
C ASN A 137 -1.23 -5.01 14.52
N LEU A 138 -1.16 -3.82 15.12
CA LEU A 138 -0.56 -2.63 14.52
C LEU A 138 0.85 -2.43 15.09
N LEU A 139 1.86 -2.65 14.26
CA LEU A 139 3.26 -2.47 14.64
C LEU A 139 3.68 -1.02 14.37
N ILE A 140 3.98 -0.30 15.44
CA ILE A 140 4.42 1.10 15.37
C ILE A 140 5.95 1.18 15.20
N GLY A 141 6.41 1.86 14.15
CA GLY A 141 7.82 2.11 13.86
C GLY A 141 8.11 2.16 12.36
N ASP A 142 9.37 2.40 12.01
CA ASP A 142 9.82 2.34 10.61
C ASP A 142 9.54 0.94 10.04
N ALA A 143 8.79 0.89 8.93
CA ALA A 143 8.40 -0.34 8.27
C ALA A 143 9.60 -1.21 7.88
N ARG A 144 10.76 -0.59 7.55
CA ARG A 144 12.02 -1.30 7.26
C ARG A 144 12.55 -2.10 8.44
N THR A 145 12.17 -1.72 9.66
CA THR A 145 12.51 -2.44 10.89
C THR A 145 11.38 -3.37 11.34
N SER A 146 10.12 -2.89 11.34
CA SER A 146 8.98 -3.66 11.87
C SER A 146 8.62 -4.87 11.01
N ILE A 147 8.93 -4.87 9.71
CA ILE A 147 8.77 -6.06 8.84
C ILE A 147 9.55 -7.28 9.37
N SER A 148 10.66 -7.08 10.06
CA SER A 148 11.43 -8.17 10.68
C SER A 148 10.63 -8.93 11.75
N GLN A 149 9.68 -8.27 12.42
CA GLN A 149 8.80 -8.92 13.40
C GLN A 149 7.76 -9.79 12.69
N VAL A 150 7.22 -9.32 11.56
CA VAL A 150 6.32 -10.09 10.70
C VAL A 150 7.00 -11.38 10.23
N HIS A 151 8.26 -11.30 9.81
CA HIS A 151 9.08 -12.48 9.46
C HIS A 151 9.28 -13.44 10.64
N LYS A 152 9.62 -12.91 11.83
CA LYS A 152 9.84 -13.75 13.03
C LYS A 152 8.59 -14.53 13.44
N LEU A 153 7.41 -13.97 13.20
CA LEU A 153 6.13 -14.64 13.47
C LEU A 153 5.77 -15.70 12.42
N GLY A 154 6.54 -15.81 11.31
CA GLY A 154 6.19 -16.68 10.19
C GLY A 154 4.88 -16.27 9.51
N PHE A 155 4.51 -15.00 9.60
CA PHE A 155 3.25 -14.51 9.04
C PHE A 155 3.32 -14.51 7.51
N SER A 156 2.31 -15.15 6.89
CA SER A 156 2.19 -15.28 5.45
C SER A 156 0.80 -14.81 5.02
N ALA A 157 0.75 -13.70 4.28
CA ALA A 157 -0.47 -12.99 3.95
C ALA A 157 -1.09 -13.49 2.63
N ASP A 158 -2.40 -13.73 2.64
CA ASP A 158 -3.19 -13.96 1.42
C ASP A 158 -3.32 -12.69 0.58
N ALA A 159 -3.36 -11.53 1.25
CA ALA A 159 -3.40 -10.22 0.63
C ALA A 159 -2.38 -9.27 1.27
N ILE A 160 -1.61 -8.55 0.46
CA ILE A 160 -0.77 -7.45 0.93
C ILE A 160 -1.31 -6.15 0.34
N PHE A 161 -1.59 -5.18 1.21
CA PHE A 161 -1.86 -3.81 0.83
C PHE A 161 -0.58 -3.00 0.99
N PHE A 162 -0.07 -2.49 -0.14
CA PHE A 162 1.17 -1.76 -0.18
C PHE A 162 0.90 -0.30 -0.54
N ASP A 163 0.74 0.53 0.50
CA ASP A 163 0.22 1.90 0.38
C ASP A 163 1.09 3.00 1.01
N PRO A 164 2.42 3.05 0.77
CA PRO A 164 3.21 4.18 1.22
C PRO A 164 2.95 5.45 0.39
N PHE A 165 3.34 6.61 0.93
CA PHE A 165 3.41 7.87 0.16
C PHE A 165 4.24 7.71 -1.12
N SER A 166 4.04 8.60 -2.10
CA SER A 166 4.52 8.37 -3.46
C SER A 166 6.05 8.16 -3.55
N PRO A 167 6.55 7.44 -4.57
CA PRO A 167 7.97 7.09 -4.64
C PRO A 167 8.97 8.25 -4.56
N PRO A 168 8.72 9.44 -5.13
CA PRO A 168 9.58 10.59 -4.93
C PRO A 168 9.57 11.16 -3.50
N LYS A 169 8.50 10.93 -2.74
CA LYS A 169 8.32 11.47 -1.38
C LYS A 169 8.77 10.51 -0.28
N CYS A 170 8.51 9.22 -0.45
CA CYS A 170 8.90 8.18 0.51
C CYS A 170 9.70 7.05 -0.18
N PRO A 171 10.82 7.36 -0.86
CA PRO A 171 11.58 6.39 -1.65
C PRO A 171 12.08 5.18 -0.85
N GLN A 172 12.25 5.31 0.47
CA GLN A 172 12.68 4.26 1.39
C GLN A 172 11.85 2.98 1.23
N LEU A 173 10.54 3.13 1.07
CA LEU A 173 9.61 2.00 0.97
C LEU A 173 9.47 1.50 -0.47
N TRP A 174 9.95 2.20 -1.48
CA TRP A 174 9.83 1.75 -2.89
C TRP A 174 11.12 1.12 -3.42
N THR A 175 12.03 0.76 -2.53
CA THR A 175 13.31 0.14 -2.89
C THR A 175 13.14 -1.34 -3.22
N VAL A 176 14.02 -1.87 -4.07
CA VAL A 176 14.06 -3.32 -4.36
C VAL A 176 14.21 -4.11 -3.06
N GLU A 177 15.08 -3.64 -2.16
CA GLU A 177 15.37 -4.31 -0.90
C GLU A 177 14.14 -4.39 0.01
N PHE A 178 13.43 -3.27 0.22
CA PHE A 178 12.26 -3.28 1.08
C PHE A 178 11.09 -4.06 0.47
N ILE A 179 10.83 -3.88 -0.84
CA ILE A 179 9.79 -4.66 -1.55
C ILE A 179 10.11 -6.16 -1.52
N THR A 180 11.39 -6.55 -1.51
CA THR A 180 11.79 -7.95 -1.32
C THR A 180 11.40 -8.46 0.07
N GLN A 181 11.63 -7.69 1.14
CA GLN A 181 11.15 -8.06 2.48
C GLN A 181 9.63 -8.23 2.51
N VAL A 182 8.88 -7.29 1.93
CA VAL A 182 7.42 -7.39 1.84
C VAL A 182 6.97 -8.62 1.06
N SER A 183 7.62 -8.95 -0.06
CA SER A 183 7.28 -10.13 -0.87
C SER A 183 7.48 -11.45 -0.12
N GLN A 184 8.44 -11.52 0.81
CA GLN A 184 8.69 -12.70 1.64
C GLN A 184 7.57 -12.96 2.66
N CYS A 185 6.74 -11.96 2.96
CA CYS A 185 5.51 -12.11 3.74
C CYS A 185 4.30 -12.51 2.89
N LEU A 186 4.42 -12.59 1.56
CA LEU A 186 3.31 -12.97 0.68
C LEU A 186 3.16 -14.49 0.66
N HIS A 187 1.93 -14.98 0.83
CA HIS A 187 1.63 -16.39 0.63
C HIS A 187 1.87 -16.79 -0.83
N SER A 188 2.22 -18.05 -1.09
CA SER A 188 2.50 -18.55 -2.45
C SER A 188 1.33 -18.33 -3.42
N ASN A 189 0.10 -18.37 -2.90
CA ASN A 189 -1.12 -18.06 -3.64
C ASN A 189 -1.71 -16.69 -3.28
N GLY A 190 -0.94 -15.80 -2.66
CA GLY A 190 -1.39 -14.47 -2.26
C GLY A 190 -1.33 -13.44 -3.40
N LEU A 191 -1.90 -12.26 -3.15
CA LEU A 191 -1.85 -11.11 -4.04
C LEU A 191 -1.38 -9.85 -3.29
N LEU A 192 -0.45 -9.10 -3.88
CA LEU A 192 -0.02 -7.78 -3.41
C LEU A 192 -0.62 -6.69 -4.30
N ALA A 193 -1.34 -5.74 -3.72
CA ALA A 193 -1.89 -4.60 -4.43
C ALA A 193 -1.24 -3.28 -3.99
N THR A 194 -1.04 -2.37 -4.94
CA THR A 194 -0.64 -0.99 -4.69
C THR A 194 -1.32 -0.04 -5.67
N TYR A 195 -1.62 1.19 -5.23
CA TYR A 195 -2.14 2.23 -6.12
C TYR A 195 -1.12 2.67 -7.18
N SER A 196 0.17 2.46 -6.93
CA SER A 196 1.25 2.98 -7.77
C SER A 196 1.38 2.18 -9.08
N CYS A 197 1.41 2.90 -10.20
CA CYS A 197 1.76 2.37 -11.52
C CYS A 197 3.14 2.83 -12.01
N ALA A 198 3.99 3.35 -11.10
CA ALA A 198 5.32 3.83 -11.47
C ALA A 198 6.20 2.68 -12.02
N ALA A 199 6.93 2.95 -13.11
CA ALA A 199 7.78 1.94 -13.75
C ALA A 199 8.89 1.43 -12.81
N SER A 200 9.44 2.28 -11.95
CA SER A 200 10.43 1.90 -10.94
C SER A 200 9.87 0.93 -9.89
N VAL A 201 8.62 1.11 -9.47
CA VAL A 201 7.92 0.24 -8.53
C VAL A 201 7.63 -1.12 -9.16
N ARG A 202 7.09 -1.12 -10.38
CA ARG A 202 6.86 -2.35 -11.16
C ARG A 202 8.16 -3.13 -11.39
N THR A 203 9.26 -2.42 -11.65
CA THR A 203 10.59 -3.04 -11.77
C THR A 203 11.07 -3.60 -10.44
N ALA A 204 10.86 -2.91 -9.32
CA ALA A 204 11.22 -3.42 -8.01
C ALA A 204 10.42 -4.69 -7.64
N LEU A 205 9.12 -4.76 -7.98
CA LEU A 205 8.30 -5.97 -7.83
C LEU A 205 8.85 -7.14 -8.66
N PHE A 206 9.25 -6.90 -9.92
CA PHE A 206 9.93 -7.92 -10.72
C PHE A 206 11.26 -8.38 -10.10
N LYS A 207 12.06 -7.45 -9.59
CA LYS A 207 13.34 -7.77 -8.92
C LYS A 207 13.14 -8.54 -7.61
N ALA A 208 11.99 -8.38 -6.96
CA ALA A 208 11.58 -9.18 -5.80
C ALA A 208 11.03 -10.58 -6.18
N GLY A 209 11.07 -10.97 -7.46
CA GLY A 209 10.64 -12.30 -7.92
C GLY A 209 9.14 -12.42 -8.17
N LEU A 210 8.40 -11.30 -8.18
CA LEU A 210 6.98 -11.29 -8.47
C LEU A 210 6.72 -11.06 -9.97
N VAL A 211 5.57 -11.55 -10.43
CA VAL A 211 4.95 -11.12 -11.68
C VAL A 211 3.91 -10.05 -11.38
N ILE A 212 3.63 -9.18 -12.36
CA ILE A 212 2.74 -8.04 -12.17
C ILE A 212 1.62 -7.98 -13.20
N GLY A 213 0.53 -7.33 -12.81
CA GLY A 213 -0.59 -6.96 -13.65
C GLY A 213 -1.06 -5.54 -13.41
N SER A 214 -1.85 -5.01 -14.34
CA SER A 214 -2.43 -3.67 -14.23
C SER A 214 -3.83 -3.75 -13.64
N THR A 215 -4.15 -2.88 -12.67
CA THR A 215 -5.52 -2.79 -12.16
C THR A 215 -6.28 -1.66 -12.86
N PRO A 216 -7.62 -1.76 -13.00
CA PRO A 216 -8.40 -0.69 -13.60
C PRO A 216 -8.13 0.69 -12.95
N PRO A 217 -8.21 1.76 -13.75
CA PRO A 217 -8.09 3.10 -13.20
C PRO A 217 -9.26 3.44 -12.28
N VAL A 218 -8.99 4.19 -11.22
CA VAL A 218 -9.97 4.67 -10.24
C VAL A 218 -9.65 6.14 -9.97
N GLY A 219 -10.64 7.03 -9.94
CA GLY A 219 -10.42 8.45 -9.67
C GLY A 219 -9.55 9.15 -10.74
N ARG A 220 -8.27 9.41 -10.41
CA ARG A 220 -7.24 10.10 -11.25
C ARG A 220 -6.97 9.50 -12.64
N ARG A 221 -7.73 8.48 -13.05
CA ARG A 221 -7.61 7.76 -14.32
C ARG A 221 -6.31 6.97 -14.50
N THR A 222 -5.48 6.83 -13.46
CA THR A 222 -4.28 5.98 -13.51
C THR A 222 -4.58 4.58 -12.99
N PRO A 223 -4.07 3.52 -13.65
CA PRO A 223 -4.15 2.16 -13.14
C PRO A 223 -3.33 2.02 -11.85
N GLY A 224 -3.54 0.92 -11.12
CA GLY A 224 -2.63 0.50 -10.06
C GLY A 224 -1.76 -0.67 -10.52
N THR A 225 -1.18 -1.38 -9.56
CA THR A 225 -0.43 -2.62 -9.82
C THR A 225 -0.91 -3.72 -8.89
N ILE A 226 -1.14 -4.91 -9.43
CA ILE A 226 -1.32 -6.15 -8.70
C ILE A 226 -0.09 -7.03 -8.94
N ALA A 227 0.40 -7.73 -7.94
CA ALA A 227 1.58 -8.58 -8.04
C ALA A 227 1.38 -9.91 -7.31
N ALA A 228 2.06 -10.94 -7.77
CA ALA A 228 1.95 -12.29 -7.22
C ALA A 228 3.21 -13.11 -7.56
N TYR A 229 3.35 -14.29 -6.96
CA TYR A 229 4.38 -15.23 -7.40
C TYR A 229 4.08 -15.81 -8.79
N PRO A 230 5.10 -16.25 -9.57
CA PRO A 230 4.95 -16.62 -10.97
C PRO A 230 3.85 -17.64 -11.29
N GLN A 231 3.52 -18.56 -10.39
CA GLN A 231 2.42 -19.51 -10.58
C GLN A 231 1.05 -18.85 -10.79
N ARG A 232 0.87 -17.60 -10.35
CA ARG A 232 -0.36 -16.82 -10.51
C ARG A 232 -0.36 -15.94 -11.78
N LEU A 233 0.68 -16.00 -12.62
CA LEU A 233 0.85 -15.10 -13.78
C LEU A 233 -0.38 -15.07 -14.70
N LEU A 234 -0.98 -16.23 -14.97
CA LEU A 234 -2.13 -16.35 -15.86
C LEU A 234 -3.42 -15.75 -15.27
N ASP A 235 -3.46 -15.55 -13.95
CA ASP A 235 -4.60 -14.95 -13.24
C ASP A 235 -4.52 -13.41 -13.21
N LEU A 236 -3.35 -12.83 -13.50
CA LEU A 236 -3.16 -11.39 -13.42
C LEU A 236 -3.61 -10.67 -14.69
N PRO A 237 -4.28 -9.51 -14.59
CA PRO A 237 -4.60 -8.71 -15.75
C PRO A 237 -3.31 -8.23 -16.44
N LYS A 238 -3.26 -8.32 -17.76
CA LYS A 238 -2.06 -7.95 -18.53
C LYS A 238 -1.81 -6.45 -18.48
N LEU A 239 -0.53 -6.07 -18.49
CA LEU A 239 -0.13 -4.70 -18.80
C LEU A 239 -0.49 -4.38 -20.26
N SER A 240 -0.99 -3.17 -20.51
CA SER A 240 -1.11 -2.63 -21.87
C SER A 240 0.26 -2.50 -22.55
N GLN A 241 0.29 -2.39 -23.87
CA GLN A 241 1.55 -2.19 -24.60
C GLN A 241 2.28 -0.92 -24.13
N ALA A 242 1.54 0.17 -23.88
CA ALA A 242 2.11 1.41 -23.35
C ALA A 242 2.82 1.20 -22.02
N GLU A 243 2.21 0.43 -21.12
CA GLU A 243 2.79 0.11 -19.82
C GLU A 243 4.00 -0.82 -19.93
N GLN A 244 3.99 -1.78 -20.85
CA GLN A 244 5.13 -2.64 -21.12
C GLN A 244 6.31 -1.84 -21.67
N GLU A 245 6.08 -0.95 -22.62
CA GLU A 245 7.12 -0.07 -23.17
C GLU A 245 7.65 0.92 -22.14
N HIS A 246 6.80 1.40 -21.21
CA HIS A 246 7.24 2.30 -20.14
C HIS A 246 8.31 1.65 -19.25
N LEU A 247 8.25 0.33 -19.05
CA LEU A 247 9.25 -0.44 -18.30
C LEU A 247 10.61 -0.54 -19.01
N LEU A 248 10.69 -0.13 -20.28
CA LEU A 248 11.94 -0.10 -21.05
C LEU A 248 12.58 1.31 -21.04
N THR A 249 12.03 2.25 -20.27
CA THR A 249 12.53 3.62 -20.17
C THR A 249 13.37 3.84 -18.91
N ARG A 250 14.05 4.99 -18.83
CA ARG A 250 14.77 5.43 -17.60
C ARG A 250 13.86 5.52 -16.38
N ALA A 251 12.53 5.66 -16.54
CA ALA A 251 11.61 5.65 -15.41
C ALA A 251 11.61 4.31 -14.67
N ALA A 252 11.94 3.21 -15.35
CA ALA A 252 11.95 1.86 -14.82
C ALA A 252 13.13 1.58 -13.88
N ILE A 253 14.16 2.43 -13.89
CA ILE A 253 15.30 2.29 -12.97
C ILE A 253 14.76 2.36 -11.53
N PRO A 254 14.92 1.29 -10.73
CA PRO A 254 14.29 1.20 -9.42
C PRO A 254 15.03 2.03 -8.36
N TYR A 255 14.37 2.28 -7.23
CA TYR A 255 15.06 2.81 -6.05
C TYR A 255 15.83 1.67 -5.35
N ARG A 256 16.93 2.01 -4.69
CA ARG A 256 17.80 1.04 -3.99
C ARG A 256 18.17 1.56 -2.61
N ASP A 257 18.05 0.72 -1.59
CA ASP A 257 18.47 0.96 -0.19
C ASP A 257 19.14 -0.31 0.33
N PRO A 258 20.42 -0.56 -0.03
CA PRO A 258 21.10 -1.84 0.27
C PRO A 258 21.17 -2.20 1.75
N THR A 259 21.10 -1.21 2.64
CA THR A 259 21.19 -1.40 4.09
C THR A 259 19.86 -1.26 4.81
N LEU A 260 18.76 -0.96 4.09
CA LEU A 260 17.44 -0.66 4.65
C LEU A 260 17.47 0.47 5.70
N SER A 261 18.41 1.40 5.54
CA SER A 261 18.65 2.48 6.52
C SER A 261 19.05 3.80 5.89
N ASP A 262 19.22 3.86 4.56
CA ASP A 262 19.54 5.10 3.88
C ASP A 262 18.40 6.13 4.05
N CYS A 263 18.78 7.41 4.10
CA CYS A 263 17.79 8.49 4.08
C CYS A 263 17.25 8.72 2.66
N ALA A 264 16.08 9.35 2.56
CA ALA A 264 15.41 9.61 1.27
C ALA A 264 16.34 10.28 0.24
N GLN A 265 17.14 11.27 0.67
CA GLN A 265 18.04 12.00 -0.21
C GLN A 265 19.10 11.10 -0.86
N VAL A 266 19.68 10.18 -0.09
CA VAL A 266 20.69 9.25 -0.60
C VAL A 266 20.08 8.32 -1.64
N ILE A 267 18.88 7.78 -1.36
CA ILE A 267 18.16 6.88 -2.26
C ILE A 267 17.78 7.60 -3.56
N LEU A 268 17.29 8.84 -3.47
CA LEU A 268 16.94 9.67 -4.63
C LEU A 268 18.17 9.99 -5.49
N ASN A 269 19.26 10.46 -4.88
CA ASN A 269 20.49 10.79 -5.58
C ASN A 269 21.07 9.56 -6.29
N ARG A 270 21.07 8.39 -5.63
CA ARG A 270 21.55 7.14 -6.23
C ARG A 270 20.76 6.80 -7.50
N ARG A 271 19.43 6.85 -7.43
CA ARG A 271 18.57 6.59 -8.58
C ARG A 271 18.78 7.61 -9.69
N GLU A 272 18.88 8.90 -9.35
CA GLU A 272 19.13 9.96 -10.34
C GLU A 272 20.45 9.74 -11.10
N GLN A 273 21.53 9.42 -10.38
CA GLN A 273 22.81 9.10 -11.02
C GLN A 273 22.72 7.88 -11.95
N GLU A 274 22.00 6.83 -11.54
CA GLU A 274 21.77 5.66 -12.41
C GLU A 274 20.93 6.02 -13.65
N GLN A 275 19.93 6.89 -13.50
CA GLN A 275 19.13 7.39 -14.63
C GLN A 275 19.93 8.23 -15.61
N LEU A 276 20.82 9.09 -15.12
CA LEU A 276 21.68 9.94 -15.95
C LEU A 276 22.70 9.12 -16.75
N ASN A 277 23.24 8.06 -16.15
CA ASN A 277 24.22 7.18 -16.78
C ASN A 277 23.60 6.06 -17.64
N SER A 278 22.26 6.02 -17.76
CA SER A 278 21.56 4.96 -18.49
C SER A 278 21.38 5.28 -19.98
N ASN A 279 21.61 4.26 -20.80
CA ASN A 279 21.32 4.29 -22.25
C ASN A 279 19.84 4.01 -22.57
N LEU A 280 18.98 3.77 -21.56
CA LEU A 280 17.55 3.57 -21.78
C LEU A 280 16.88 4.84 -22.32
N GLU A 281 15.76 4.65 -23.02
CA GLU A 281 14.94 5.73 -23.56
C GLU A 281 14.45 6.69 -22.43
N PRO A 282 14.52 8.02 -22.61
CA PRO A 282 13.90 8.97 -21.70
C PRO A 282 12.37 8.87 -21.70
N THR A 283 11.73 9.04 -20.54
CA THR A 283 10.26 8.99 -20.41
C THR A 283 9.53 9.99 -21.31
N SER A 284 10.16 11.12 -21.67
CA SER A 284 9.57 12.12 -22.58
C SER A 284 9.35 11.60 -24.00
N GLN A 285 10.22 10.72 -24.50
CA GLN A 285 10.07 10.11 -25.82
C GLN A 285 8.92 9.09 -25.82
N TRP A 286 8.85 8.26 -24.78
CA TRP A 286 7.72 7.35 -24.54
C TRP A 286 6.38 8.12 -24.45
N ARG A 287 6.31 9.21 -23.67
CA ARG A 287 5.10 10.05 -23.56
C ARG A 287 4.64 10.58 -24.92
N LYS A 288 5.58 11.07 -25.73
CA LYS A 288 5.29 11.56 -27.09
C LYS A 288 4.70 10.45 -27.98
N ARG A 289 5.21 9.22 -27.87
CA ARG A 289 4.73 8.06 -28.66
C ARG A 289 3.28 7.69 -28.32
N TRP A 290 2.92 7.80 -27.05
CA TRP A 290 1.62 7.37 -26.52
C TRP A 290 0.60 8.50 -26.34
N TYR A 291 0.97 9.75 -26.67
CA TYR A 291 0.13 10.94 -26.52
C TYR A 291 -0.36 11.17 -25.08
N ILE A 292 0.55 11.00 -24.10
CA ILE A 292 0.30 11.17 -22.65
C ILE A 292 1.08 12.36 -22.09
#